data_AF-A0A2D4SMV7-F1
#
_entry.id   AF-A0A2D4SMV7-F1
#
_cell.length_a   1.000
_cell.length_b   1.000
_cell.length_c   1.000
_cell.angle_alpha   90.00
_cell.angle_beta   90.00
_cell.angle_gamma   90.00
#
_symmetry.space_group_name_H-M   'P 1'
#
loop_
_entity.id
_entity.type
_entity.pdbx_description
1 polymer ?
#
loop_
_entity_poly.entity_id
_entity_poly.type
_entity_poly.pdbx_seq_one_letter_code
_entity_poly.pdbx_strand_id
1 'polypeptide(L)'
;GKEAKAEWDKNQSKRPDVEDAENSLEWDLGFMRYHIKLNSGIHGPATVQGIVVEEEDFVSYDEIPQDGYQEDLPDENEDEIPEYFFADWYDYDPSTHILTPADQFYVLKNRNDRFYKFQIQNYYNTAGTSGHMTMYWEELSQGEE
;
A
#
# COMPACT_ATOMS: atom_id res chain seq x y z
N GLY A 1 -17.43 -0.70 -21.21
CA GLY A 1 -16.34 -0.67 -20.23
C GLY A 1 -15.54 0.58 -20.49
N LYS A 2 -15.49 1.50 -19.51
CA LYS A 2 -14.56 2.63 -19.58
C LYS A 2 -13.25 2.15 -18.97
N GLU A 3 -12.26 1.88 -19.81
CA GLU A 3 -10.88 1.71 -19.35
C GLU A 3 -10.38 3.06 -18.83
N ALA A 4 -10.27 3.20 -17.51
CA ALA A 4 -9.49 4.29 -16.91
C ALA A 4 -8.01 3.91 -17.02
N LYS A 5 -7.37 4.26 -18.13
CA LYS A 5 -5.91 4.32 -18.20
C LYS A 5 -5.46 5.53 -17.40
N ALA A 6 -5.10 5.33 -16.13
CA ALA A 6 -4.28 6.29 -15.42
C ALA A 6 -2.84 6.17 -15.98
N GLU A 7 -2.56 6.92 -17.05
CA GLU A 7 -1.18 7.26 -17.38
C GLU A 7 -0.61 8.03 -16.19
N TRP A 8 0.36 7.39 -15.52
CA TRP A 8 1.11 7.95 -14.41
C TRP A 8 1.77 9.27 -14.85
N ASP A 9 1.16 10.38 -14.46
CA ASP A 9 1.66 11.73 -14.70
C ASP A 9 3.04 11.87 -14.05
N LYS A 10 4.08 11.84 -14.88
CA LYS A 10 5.49 12.02 -14.48
C LYS A 10 5.76 13.39 -13.83
N ASN A 11 4.76 14.29 -13.75
CA ASN A 11 4.85 15.60 -13.12
C ASN A 11 3.94 15.81 -11.89
N GLN A 12 3.22 14.78 -11.40
CA GLN A 12 2.38 14.91 -10.20
C GLN A 12 2.67 13.93 -9.07
N SER A 13 3.73 13.12 -9.18
CA SER A 13 4.43 12.68 -7.97
C SER A 13 5.11 13.91 -7.36
N LYS A 14 4.35 14.77 -6.67
CA LYS A 14 4.92 15.49 -5.54
C LYS A 14 5.40 14.38 -4.60
N ARG A 15 6.65 13.96 -4.73
CA ARG A 15 7.44 13.76 -3.52
C ARG A 15 7.28 15.10 -2.84
N PRO A 16 6.45 15.23 -1.81
CA PRO A 16 6.51 16.48 -1.09
C PRO A 16 7.99 16.58 -0.67
N ASP A 17 8.57 17.76 -0.77
CA ASP A 17 9.85 18.02 -0.11
C ASP A 17 9.51 18.00 1.39
N VAL A 18 9.18 16.82 1.90
CA VAL A 18 8.93 16.61 3.31
C VAL A 18 10.33 16.53 3.88
N GLU A 19 10.96 17.71 4.00
CA GLU A 19 12.22 17.89 4.73
C GLU A 19 12.13 17.26 6.13
N ASP A 20 10.90 17.02 6.60
CA ASP A 20 10.57 16.33 7.84
C ASP A 20 9.45 15.27 7.65
N ALA A 21 9.70 14.24 6.84
CA ALA A 21 8.72 13.18 6.56
C ALA A 21 8.18 12.50 7.83
N GLU A 22 9.03 12.32 8.83
CA GLU A 22 8.70 11.62 10.08
C GLU A 22 7.69 12.40 10.94
N ASN A 23 7.61 13.73 10.79
CA ASN A 23 6.67 14.57 11.53
C ASN A 23 5.54 15.16 10.66
N SER A 24 5.39 14.68 9.42
CA SER A 24 4.41 15.22 8.48
C SER A 24 3.14 14.39 8.41
N LEU A 25 2.00 15.09 8.36
CA LEU A 25 0.68 14.52 8.09
C LEU A 25 0.38 14.40 6.59
N GLU A 26 1.28 14.77 5.68
CA GLU A 26 0.93 15.01 4.27
C GLU A 26 1.07 13.80 3.33
N TRP A 27 1.58 12.67 3.83
CA TRP A 27 1.77 11.43 3.07
C TRP A 27 0.96 10.29 3.67
N ASP A 28 0.59 9.30 2.85
CA ASP A 28 -0.12 8.10 3.33
C ASP A 28 0.77 6.86 3.35
N LEU A 29 1.45 6.60 2.24
CA LEU A 29 2.34 5.45 2.05
C LEU A 29 3.77 5.90 1.75
N GLY A 30 4.75 5.28 2.39
CA GLY A 30 6.17 5.44 2.12
C GLY A 30 6.75 4.16 1.50
N PHE A 31 7.63 4.29 0.51
CA PHE A 31 8.21 3.14 -0.20
C PHE A 31 9.73 3.12 -0.05
N MET A 32 10.28 1.99 0.40
CA MET A 32 11.72 1.77 0.49
C MET A 32 12.07 0.35 0.03
N ARG A 33 12.55 0.23 -1.21
CA ARG A 33 12.70 -1.07 -1.90
C ARG A 33 11.34 -1.80 -1.89
N TYR A 34 11.27 -3.00 -1.31
CA TYR A 34 10.05 -3.78 -1.19
C TYR A 34 9.27 -3.50 0.10
N HIS A 35 9.83 -2.73 1.05
CA HIS A 35 9.07 -2.30 2.22
C HIS A 35 8.13 -1.16 1.87
N ILE A 36 6.91 -1.26 2.38
CA ILE A 36 5.88 -0.23 2.28
C ILE A 36 5.46 0.09 3.70
N LYS A 37 5.53 1.36 4.06
CA LYS A 37 5.16 1.85 5.39
C LYS A 37 3.92 2.74 5.35
N LEU A 38 3.13 2.69 6.40
CA LEU A 38 1.99 3.56 6.64
C LEU A 38 2.44 4.84 7.39
N ASN A 39 1.80 5.97 7.11
CA ASN A 39 1.93 7.15 7.96
C ASN A 39 1.03 7.02 9.20
N SER A 40 1.51 6.27 10.17
CA SER A 40 0.86 6.04 11.45
C SER A 40 1.86 5.43 12.44
N GLY A 41 1.43 5.28 13.69
CA GLY A 41 2.18 4.62 14.75
C GLY A 41 3.65 5.05 14.82
N ILE A 42 4.54 4.12 14.49
CA ILE A 42 6.00 4.27 14.59
C ILE A 42 6.63 5.10 13.47
N HIS A 43 5.90 5.42 12.40
CA HIS A 43 6.45 6.00 11.18
C HIS A 43 5.97 7.41 10.86
N GLY A 44 4.93 7.88 11.53
CA GLY A 44 4.53 9.28 11.44
C GLY A 44 3.21 9.57 12.16
N PRO A 45 2.84 10.87 12.23
CA PRO A 45 1.76 11.33 13.09
C PRO A 45 0.35 11.19 12.50
N ALA A 46 0.20 10.69 11.26
CA ALA A 46 -1.11 10.51 10.67
C ALA A 46 -1.80 9.24 11.19
N THR A 47 -2.95 8.90 10.60
CA THR A 47 -3.86 7.85 11.09
C THR A 47 -4.10 6.77 10.04
N VAL A 48 -3.16 6.60 9.10
CA VAL A 48 -3.31 5.67 7.99
C VAL A 48 -3.23 4.24 8.49
N GLN A 49 -4.20 3.43 8.09
CA GLN A 49 -4.35 2.05 8.53
C GLN A 49 -4.92 1.20 7.41
N GLY A 50 -4.68 -0.09 7.45
CA GLY A 50 -5.07 -1.01 6.39
C GLY A 50 -5.63 -2.33 6.90
N ILE A 51 -6.37 -3.02 6.05
CA ILE A 51 -6.80 -4.41 6.26
C ILE A 51 -6.45 -5.21 5.00
N VAL A 52 -6.00 -6.45 5.20
CA VAL A 52 -5.73 -7.40 4.11
C VAL A 52 -7.05 -8.05 3.71
N VAL A 53 -7.29 -8.16 2.40
CA VAL A 53 -8.42 -8.87 1.82
C VAL A 53 -7.88 -9.98 0.95
N GLU A 54 -8.27 -11.21 1.29
CA GLU A 54 -7.91 -12.45 0.60
C GLU A 54 -9.20 -13.12 0.09
N GLU A 55 -9.08 -14.03 -0.88
CA GLU A 55 -10.20 -14.83 -1.40
C GLU A 55 -11.35 -14.04 -2.04
N GLU A 56 -11.14 -12.76 -2.36
CA GLU A 56 -12.12 -11.85 -2.97
C GLU A 56 -11.62 -11.27 -4.32
N ASP A 57 -12.54 -10.82 -5.17
CA ASP A 57 -12.20 -10.23 -6.47
C ASP A 57 -12.01 -8.71 -6.37
N PHE A 58 -10.77 -8.23 -6.59
CA PHE A 58 -10.42 -6.81 -6.51
C PHE A 58 -11.31 -5.91 -7.40
N VAL A 59 -11.70 -6.37 -8.60
CA VAL A 59 -12.43 -5.52 -9.56
C VAL A 59 -13.84 -5.24 -9.06
N SER A 60 -14.53 -6.25 -8.55
CA SER A 60 -15.91 -6.17 -8.09
C SER A 60 -16.06 -5.78 -6.62
N TYR A 61 -14.99 -5.87 -5.81
CA TYR A 61 -15.02 -5.51 -4.40
C TYR A 61 -15.36 -4.03 -4.18
N ASP A 62 -16.40 -3.77 -3.39
CA ASP A 62 -16.91 -2.44 -3.04
C ASP A 62 -17.23 -2.28 -1.54
N GLU A 63 -16.86 -3.26 -0.70
CA GLU A 63 -17.16 -3.24 0.73
C GLU A 63 -16.17 -2.37 1.52
N ILE A 64 -16.67 -1.71 2.58
CA ILE A 64 -15.83 -0.98 3.54
C ILE A 64 -15.92 -1.71 4.89
N PRO A 65 -14.87 -2.47 5.28
CA PRO A 65 -14.79 -3.11 6.58
C PRO A 65 -14.93 -2.10 7.71
N GLN A 66 -15.61 -2.49 8.79
CA GLN A 66 -15.87 -1.61 9.95
C GLN A 66 -14.80 -1.75 11.05
N ASP A 67 -14.08 -2.87 11.08
CA ASP A 67 -13.04 -3.20 12.05
C ASP A 67 -11.90 -3.98 11.38
N GLY A 68 -10.87 -4.34 12.16
CA GLY A 68 -9.73 -5.14 11.67
C GLY A 68 -8.61 -4.35 11.00
N TYR A 69 -8.66 -3.02 11.02
CA TYR A 69 -7.59 -2.18 10.51
C TYR A 69 -6.34 -2.24 11.40
N GLN A 70 -5.19 -2.28 10.75
CA GLN A 70 -3.86 -2.44 11.33
C GLN A 70 -2.96 -1.29 10.89
N GLU A 71 -1.98 -1.00 11.73
CA GLU A 71 -0.89 -0.06 11.50
C GLU A 71 0.43 -0.83 11.48
N ASP A 72 1.53 -0.18 11.08
CA ASP A 72 2.86 -0.77 11.27
C ASP A 72 3.19 -0.79 12.77
N LEU A 73 3.77 -1.90 13.26
CA LEU A 73 4.17 -2.06 14.65
C LEU A 73 5.70 -2.02 14.81
N PRO A 74 6.22 -1.69 16.01
CA PRO A 74 7.64 -1.84 16.31
C PRO A 74 8.12 -3.27 16.02
N ASP A 75 9.43 -3.43 15.83
CA ASP A 75 10.06 -4.77 15.82
C ASP A 75 9.73 -5.50 17.14
N GLU A 76 9.03 -6.64 17.02
CA GLU A 76 8.65 -7.49 18.15
C GLU A 76 9.50 -8.77 18.25
N ASN A 77 10.29 -9.08 17.22
CA ASN A 77 10.97 -10.36 17.07
C ASN A 77 12.52 -10.27 17.13
N GLU A 78 13.05 -9.06 17.31
CA GLU A 78 14.48 -8.72 17.44
C GLU A 78 15.31 -8.93 16.15
N ASP A 79 14.68 -8.87 14.96
CA ASP A 79 15.38 -8.94 13.67
C ASP A 79 15.79 -7.56 13.10
N GLU A 80 15.53 -6.49 13.85
CA GLU A 80 15.77 -5.09 13.48
C GLU A 80 14.85 -4.58 12.34
N ILE A 81 13.75 -5.29 12.05
CA ILE A 81 12.75 -4.93 11.04
C ILE A 81 11.41 -4.66 11.75
N PRO A 82 10.78 -3.49 11.52
CA PRO A 82 9.42 -3.27 11.99
C PRO A 82 8.44 -4.29 11.40
N GLU A 83 7.38 -4.60 12.15
CA GLU A 83 6.29 -5.44 11.66
C GLU A 83 5.41 -4.60 10.74
N TYR A 84 5.78 -4.54 9.46
CA TYR A 84 5.06 -3.78 8.44
C TYR A 84 3.71 -4.45 8.14
N PHE A 85 2.65 -3.65 8.04
CA PHE A 85 1.33 -4.10 7.57
C PHE A 85 1.41 -4.78 6.20
N PHE A 86 2.31 -4.31 5.34
CA PHE A 86 2.55 -4.88 4.01
C PHE A 86 3.64 -5.96 3.99
N ALA A 87 4.10 -6.51 5.10
CA ALA A 87 5.25 -7.44 5.12
C ALA A 87 5.11 -8.61 4.13
N ASP A 88 3.90 -9.16 4.01
CA ASP A 88 3.58 -10.35 3.20
C ASP A 88 2.91 -10.00 1.87
N TRP A 89 3.17 -8.82 1.27
CA TRP A 89 2.57 -8.49 -0.04
C TRP A 89 3.03 -9.38 -1.20
N TYR A 90 4.06 -10.21 -0.98
CA TYR A 90 4.71 -10.98 -2.03
C TYR A 90 5.06 -12.41 -1.61
N ASP A 91 5.03 -13.31 -2.60
CA ASP A 91 5.67 -14.61 -2.58
C ASP A 91 7.12 -14.50 -3.06
N TYR A 92 8.06 -14.93 -2.23
CA TYR A 92 9.48 -14.97 -2.55
C TYR A 92 9.89 -16.33 -3.12
N ASP A 93 10.47 -16.34 -4.32
CA ASP A 93 11.13 -17.53 -4.88
C ASP A 93 12.62 -17.55 -4.48
N PRO A 94 13.06 -18.48 -3.61
CA PRO A 94 14.46 -18.55 -3.16
C PRO A 94 15.44 -19.02 -4.24
N SER A 95 14.95 -19.60 -5.34
CA SER A 95 15.80 -20.07 -6.44
C SER A 95 16.13 -18.96 -7.44
N THR A 96 15.17 -18.06 -7.67
CA THR A 96 15.31 -16.94 -8.63
C THR A 96 15.49 -15.59 -7.96
N HIS A 97 15.24 -15.50 -6.65
CA HIS A 97 15.18 -14.26 -5.87
C HIS A 97 14.14 -13.24 -6.40
N ILE A 98 13.07 -13.74 -7.01
CA ILE A 98 11.99 -12.92 -7.57
C ILE A 98 10.86 -12.79 -6.55
N LEU A 99 10.33 -11.57 -6.41
CA LEU A 99 9.13 -11.26 -5.62
C LEU A 99 7.92 -11.23 -6.56
N THR A 100 6.92 -12.06 -6.31
CA THR A 100 5.64 -12.03 -7.06
C THR A 100 4.55 -11.55 -6.11
N PRO A 101 3.66 -10.62 -6.49
CA PRO A 101 2.56 -10.23 -5.61
C PRO A 101 1.75 -11.45 -5.18
N ALA A 102 1.45 -11.53 -3.88
CA ALA A 102 0.55 -12.53 -3.33
C ALA A 102 -0.88 -12.32 -3.84
N ASP A 103 -1.72 -13.35 -3.75
CA ASP A 103 -3.12 -13.30 -4.19
C ASP A 103 -4.02 -12.60 -3.16
N GLN A 104 -3.76 -11.31 -2.98
CA GLN A 104 -4.45 -10.46 -2.02
C GLN A 104 -4.52 -9.02 -2.51
N PHE A 105 -5.38 -8.24 -1.86
CA PHE A 105 -5.38 -6.79 -1.94
C PHE A 105 -5.67 -6.20 -0.55
N TYR A 106 -5.81 -4.89 -0.48
CA TYR A 106 -5.92 -4.19 0.79
C TYR A 106 -7.05 -3.17 0.73
N VAL A 107 -7.72 -2.94 1.85
CA VAL A 107 -8.51 -1.73 2.06
C VAL A 107 -7.73 -0.81 2.97
N LEU A 108 -7.46 0.41 2.50
CA LEU A 108 -6.74 1.43 3.24
C LEU A 108 -7.70 2.53 3.67
N LYS A 109 -7.65 2.89 4.95
CA LYS A 109 -8.23 4.13 5.47
C LYS A 109 -7.12 5.18 5.52
N ASN A 110 -7.26 6.24 4.72
CA ASN A 110 -6.25 7.30 4.66
C ASN A 110 -6.40 8.33 5.79
N ARG A 111 -5.47 9.29 5.85
CA ARG A 111 -5.44 10.37 6.85
C ARG A 111 -6.67 11.29 6.90
N ASN A 112 -7.53 11.23 5.89
CA ASN A 112 -8.74 12.06 5.75
C ASN A 112 -10.03 11.23 5.93
N ASP A 113 -9.93 10.05 6.56
CA ASP A 113 -11.05 9.12 6.75
C ASP A 113 -11.73 8.64 5.45
N ARG A 114 -10.96 8.57 4.34
CA ARG A 114 -11.43 8.00 3.06
C ARG A 114 -10.87 6.59 2.87
N PHE A 115 -11.63 5.74 2.19
CA PHE A 115 -11.31 4.33 2.01
C PHE A 115 -10.90 4.04 0.57
N TYR A 116 -9.92 3.16 0.39
CA TYR A 116 -9.42 2.77 -0.93
C TYR A 116 -9.16 1.27 -0.96
N LYS A 117 -9.63 0.59 -2.00
CA LYS A 117 -9.05 -0.70 -2.36
C LYS A 117 -7.72 -0.46 -3.07
N PHE A 118 -6.71 -1.23 -2.73
CA PHE A 118 -5.34 -1.08 -3.20
C PHE A 118 -4.74 -2.46 -3.46
N GLN A 119 -4.17 -2.68 -4.64
CA GLN A 119 -3.58 -3.95 -5.02
C GLN A 119 -2.21 -3.73 -5.66
N ILE A 120 -1.23 -4.49 -5.21
CA ILE A 120 0.12 -4.48 -5.78
C ILE A 120 0.15 -5.45 -6.96
N GLN A 121 0.61 -4.99 -8.11
CA GLN A 121 0.57 -5.75 -9.37
C GLN A 121 1.96 -6.21 -9.82
N ASN A 122 3.01 -5.47 -9.46
CA ASN A 122 4.37 -5.80 -9.86
C ASN A 122 5.38 -5.01 -9.03
N TYR A 123 6.62 -5.50 -8.94
CA TYR A 123 7.76 -4.82 -8.33
C TYR A 123 8.93 -4.59 -9.31
N TYR A 124 8.83 -5.15 -10.51
CA TYR A 124 9.86 -5.05 -11.54
C TYR A 124 9.33 -4.31 -12.76
N ASN A 125 10.21 -3.56 -13.43
CA ASN A 125 9.88 -2.97 -14.74
C ASN A 125 9.98 -4.02 -15.86
N THR A 126 9.68 -3.61 -17.10
CA THR A 126 9.73 -4.50 -18.28
C THR A 126 11.13 -5.02 -18.62
N ALA A 127 12.19 -4.43 -18.07
CA ALA A 127 13.57 -4.89 -18.19
C ALA A 127 14.02 -5.78 -17.02
N GLY A 128 13.13 -6.09 -16.07
CA GLY A 128 13.44 -6.89 -14.89
C GLY A 128 14.19 -6.14 -13.78
N THR A 129 14.24 -4.80 -13.83
CA THR A 129 14.83 -4.02 -12.73
C THR A 129 13.85 -3.93 -11.57
N SER A 130 14.28 -4.31 -10.36
CA SER A 130 13.49 -4.21 -9.12
C SER A 130 13.31 -2.76 -8.65
N GLY A 131 12.40 -2.54 -7.71
CA GLY A 131 12.11 -1.20 -7.17
C GLY A 131 11.14 -0.39 -8.04
N HIS A 132 10.51 -1.03 -9.02
CA HIS A 132 9.54 -0.43 -9.92
C HIS A 132 8.14 -0.98 -9.62
N MET A 133 7.60 -0.54 -8.49
CA MET A 133 6.27 -0.96 -8.02
C MET A 133 5.17 -0.49 -8.99
N THR A 134 4.29 -1.38 -9.38
CA THR A 134 3.03 -1.09 -10.09
C THR A 134 1.87 -1.45 -9.17
N MET A 135 0.92 -0.54 -9.04
CA MET A 135 -0.22 -0.69 -8.13
C MET A 135 -1.51 -0.26 -8.84
N TYR A 136 -2.62 -0.90 -8.48
CA TYR A 136 -3.97 -0.44 -8.78
C TYR A 136 -4.62 0.03 -7.50
N TRP A 137 -5.44 1.07 -7.60
CA TRP A 137 -6.20 1.56 -6.48
C TRP A 137 -7.47 2.25 -6.96
N GLU A 138 -8.50 2.18 -6.14
CA GLU A 138 -9.78 2.84 -6.37
C GLU A 138 -10.37 3.25 -5.03
N GLU A 139 -11.00 4.42 -4.99
CA GLU A 139 -11.69 4.87 -3.79
C GLU A 139 -12.97 4.07 -3.59
N LEU A 140 -13.16 3.58 -2.37
CA LEU A 140 -14.40 2.98 -1.91
C LEU A 140 -15.26 4.11 -1.34
N SER A 141 -16.41 4.32 -1.96
CA SER A 141 -17.42 5.26 -1.49
C SER A 141 -18.69 4.50 -1.17
N GLN A 142 -19.29 4.79 -0.03
CA GLN A 142 -20.68 4.40 0.17
C GLN A 142 -21.49 5.19 -0.86
N GLY A 143 -22.16 4.51 -1.77
CA GLY A 143 -23.00 5.18 -2.77
C GLY A 143 -23.92 6.19 -2.09
N GLU A 144 -24.08 7.38 -2.70
CA GLU A 144 -25.09 8.33 -2.24
C GLU A 144 -26.46 7.61 -2.28
N GLU A 145 -27.11 7.45 -1.12
CA GLU A 145 -28.51 7.02 -1.02
C GLU A 145 -29.46 7.96 -1.80
#